data_AF-A0A077ZF87-F1
#
_entry.id   AF-A0A077ZF87-F1
#
_cell.length_a   1.000
_cell.length_b   1.000
_cell.length_c   1.000
_cell.angle_alpha   90.00
_cell.angle_beta   90.00
_cell.angle_gamma   90.00
#
_symmetry.space_group_name_H-M   'P 1'
#
loop_
_entity.id
_entity.type
_entity.pdbx_description
1 polymer ?
#
loop_
_entity_poly.entity_id
_entity_poly.type
_entity_poly.pdbx_seq_one_letter_code
_entity_poly.pdbx_strand_id
1 'polypeptide(L)'
;MFFTKCLKNALQPHAKILEKGKPDDVMVGIKDFKDTLPLQPITGMLNKYGRKTRLSFKLDIDELWISTKERTEKIQMNRIRSVVAEPIDGHEDYYIMGLQLGTTEASRYWLYWVPAQFVDAIKKTILN
;
A
#
# COMPACT_ATOMS: atom_id res chain seq x y z
N MET A 1 25.79 6.22 6.43
CA MET A 1 24.88 5.68 5.40
C MET A 1 23.50 6.27 5.66
N PHE A 2 22.93 6.98 4.70
CA PHE A 2 21.86 7.97 4.87
C PHE A 2 20.49 7.33 5.19
N PHE A 3 20.25 7.12 6.48
CA PHE A 3 19.02 7.39 7.26
C PHE A 3 17.93 8.35 6.75
N THR A 4 17.31 8.25 5.57
CA THR A 4 15.94 8.80 5.37
C THR A 4 14.98 7.95 6.22
N LYS A 5 14.31 8.35 7.32
CA LYS A 5 13.62 9.55 7.83
C LYS A 5 12.11 9.57 7.56
N CYS A 6 11.35 8.63 8.14
CA CYS A 6 10.20 8.95 9.03
C CYS A 6 9.56 7.70 9.71
N LEU A 7 9.53 6.50 9.09
CA LEU A 7 8.82 5.34 9.67
C LEU A 7 9.61 4.45 10.62
N LYS A 8 10.89 4.72 10.87
CA LYS A 8 11.70 3.88 11.77
C LYS A 8 11.22 3.85 13.23
N ASN A 9 10.40 4.79 13.69
CA ASN A 9 9.87 4.70 15.05
C ASN A 9 8.68 3.73 15.19
N ALA A 10 8.16 3.19 14.08
CA ALA A 10 7.16 2.12 14.06
C ALA A 10 7.77 0.73 13.71
N LEU A 11 9.09 0.56 13.86
CA LEU A 11 9.86 -0.57 13.30
C LEU A 11 9.32 -1.97 13.60
N GLN A 12 8.81 -2.22 14.81
CA GLN A 12 8.48 -3.59 15.21
C GLN A 12 7.37 -4.24 14.36
N PRO A 13 6.19 -3.61 14.15
CA PRO A 13 5.16 -4.22 13.32
C PRO A 13 5.55 -4.34 11.85
N HIS A 14 6.31 -3.39 11.29
CA HIS A 14 6.70 -3.44 9.87
C HIS A 14 7.69 -4.57 9.59
N ALA A 15 8.75 -4.67 10.39
CA ALA A 15 9.80 -5.69 10.23
C ALA A 15 9.20 -7.10 10.24
N LYS A 16 8.31 -7.40 11.19
CA LYS A 16 7.64 -8.71 11.29
C LYS A 16 6.83 -9.11 10.05
N ILE A 17 6.27 -8.14 9.33
CA ILE A 17 5.54 -8.43 8.08
C ILE A 17 6.50 -8.59 6.91
N LEU A 18 7.55 -7.76 6.84
CA LEU A 18 8.57 -7.87 5.80
C LEU A 18 9.38 -9.17 5.89
N GLU A 19 9.64 -9.67 7.11
CA GLU A 19 10.29 -10.97 7.36
C GLU A 19 9.52 -12.16 6.76
N LYS A 20 8.21 -12.02 6.51
CA LYS A 20 7.44 -13.05 5.79
C LYS A 20 7.82 -13.16 4.31
N GLY A 21 8.55 -12.17 3.80
CA GLY A 21 8.96 -12.09 2.41
C GLY A 21 7.91 -11.50 1.49
N LYS A 22 8.35 -11.26 0.26
CA LYS A 22 7.53 -10.82 -0.86
C LYS A 22 6.61 -11.96 -1.32
N PRO A 23 5.29 -11.75 -1.44
CA PRO A 23 4.40 -12.79 -1.94
C PRO A 23 4.70 -13.15 -3.40
N ASP A 24 4.60 -14.44 -3.74
CA ASP A 24 4.91 -14.94 -5.10
C ASP A 24 3.96 -14.41 -6.19
N ASP A 25 2.74 -14.02 -5.80
CA ASP A 25 1.69 -13.50 -6.67
C ASP A 25 1.60 -11.97 -6.67
N VAL A 26 2.60 -11.29 -6.10
CA VAL A 26 2.71 -9.84 -6.19
C VAL A 26 2.97 -9.43 -7.63
N MET A 27 2.30 -8.37 -8.07
CA MET A 27 2.66 -7.75 -9.34
C MET A 27 4.13 -7.32 -9.32
N VAL A 28 4.78 -7.40 -10.48
CA VAL A 28 6.19 -7.01 -10.62
C VAL A 28 6.34 -5.52 -10.30
N GLY A 29 7.25 -5.21 -9.37
CA GLY A 29 7.65 -3.84 -9.08
C GLY A 29 8.60 -3.32 -10.16
N ILE A 30 8.39 -2.09 -10.61
CA ILE A 30 9.30 -1.41 -11.54
C ILE A 30 9.76 -0.12 -10.87
N LYS A 31 11.03 -0.12 -10.45
CA LYS A 31 11.66 1.05 -9.85
C LYS A 31 11.81 2.18 -10.87
N ASP A 32 11.70 3.42 -10.41
CA ASP A 32 11.89 4.66 -11.19
C ASP A 32 10.96 4.81 -12.41
N PHE A 33 9.91 3.99 -12.50
CA PHE A 33 8.84 4.09 -13.48
C PHE A 33 7.56 4.56 -12.78
N LYS A 34 6.74 5.34 -13.47
CA LYS A 34 5.42 5.77 -12.98
C LYS A 34 4.38 5.32 -13.98
N ASP A 35 3.50 4.44 -13.55
CA ASP A 35 2.41 3.92 -14.37
C ASP A 35 1.07 4.50 -13.90
N THR A 36 0.05 4.33 -14.74
CA THR A 36 -1.34 4.63 -14.36
C THR A 36 -1.94 3.50 -13.53
N LEU A 37 -3.06 3.77 -12.85
CA LEU A 37 -3.76 2.69 -12.13
C LEU A 37 -4.29 1.67 -13.13
N PRO A 38 -4.02 0.36 -12.92
CA PRO A 38 -4.56 -0.67 -13.79
C PRO A 38 -6.09 -0.77 -13.64
N LEU A 39 -6.76 -1.20 -14.71
CA LEU A 39 -8.19 -1.52 -14.67
C LEU A 39 -8.46 -2.78 -13.83
N GLN A 40 -7.48 -3.68 -13.76
CA GLN A 40 -7.51 -4.86 -12.92
C GLN A 40 -7.04 -4.53 -11.51
N PRO A 41 -7.44 -5.32 -10.49
CA PRO A 41 -6.95 -5.13 -9.13
C PRO A 41 -5.42 -5.24 -9.07
N ILE A 42 -4.79 -4.40 -8.24
CA ILE A 42 -3.38 -4.58 -7.88
C ILE A 42 -3.32 -5.74 -6.89
N THR A 43 -2.61 -6.82 -7.21
CA THR A 43 -2.64 -8.08 -6.45
C THR A 43 -1.33 -8.41 -5.73
N GLY A 44 -1.45 -9.33 -4.77
CA GLY A 44 -0.32 -9.98 -4.08
C GLY A 44 0.42 -9.10 -3.08
N MET A 45 -0.19 -8.00 -2.62
CA MET A 45 0.33 -7.23 -1.48
C MET A 45 0.01 -7.93 -0.16
N LEU A 46 0.65 -7.49 0.93
CA LEU A 46 0.28 -7.90 2.29
C LEU A 46 -0.36 -6.75 3.06
N ASN A 47 -1.31 -7.05 3.95
CA ASN A 47 -1.80 -6.07 4.93
C ASN A 47 -1.05 -6.12 6.27
N LYS A 48 -1.46 -5.30 7.25
CA LYS A 48 -0.90 -5.28 8.62
C LYS A 48 -0.93 -6.60 9.40
N TYR A 49 -1.72 -7.59 8.95
CA TYR A 49 -1.76 -8.93 9.54
C TYR A 49 -0.91 -9.95 8.74
N GLY A 50 -0.28 -9.50 7.65
CA GLY A 50 0.46 -10.34 6.70
C GLY A 50 -0.45 -11.28 5.91
N ARG A 51 -1.70 -10.89 5.66
CA ARG A 51 -2.60 -11.61 4.74
C ARG A 51 -2.49 -11.02 3.35
N LYS A 52 -2.61 -11.88 2.33
CA LYS A 52 -2.65 -11.45 0.93
C LYS A 52 -3.84 -10.52 0.71
N THR A 53 -3.56 -9.39 0.10
CA THR A 53 -4.50 -8.30 -0.13
C THR A 53 -4.37 -7.80 -1.56
N ARG A 54 -5.52 -7.45 -2.14
CA ARG A 54 -5.63 -6.81 -3.44
C ARG A 54 -6.37 -5.48 -3.32
N LEU A 55 -5.97 -4.50 -4.12
CA LEU A 55 -6.63 -3.20 -4.21
C LEU A 55 -7.39 -3.11 -5.52
N SER A 56 -8.67 -2.74 -5.47
CA SER A 56 -9.45 -2.40 -6.66
C SER A 56 -9.95 -0.97 -6.54
N PHE A 57 -9.79 -0.18 -7.59
CA PHE A 57 -10.24 1.21 -7.64
C PHE A 57 -11.54 1.27 -8.45
N LYS A 58 -12.62 1.68 -7.80
CA LYS A 58 -13.94 1.90 -8.40
C LYS A 58 -14.15 3.40 -8.55
N LEU A 59 -13.54 3.95 -9.60
CA LEU A 59 -13.46 5.38 -9.87
C LEU A 59 -14.83 6.01 -10.21
N ASP A 60 -15.79 5.20 -10.64
CA ASP A 60 -17.15 5.61 -10.95
C ASP A 60 -17.98 5.99 -9.71
N ILE A 61 -17.59 5.46 -8.54
CA ILE A 61 -18.28 5.66 -7.26
C ILE A 61 -17.32 6.12 -6.16
N ASP A 62 -16.11 6.56 -6.53
CA ASP A 62 -15.04 7.00 -5.62
C ASP A 62 -14.77 6.03 -4.45
N GLU A 63 -14.67 4.73 -4.75
CA GLU A 63 -14.35 3.70 -3.76
C GLU A 63 -13.00 3.01 -4.01
N LEU A 64 -12.24 2.84 -2.93
CA LEU A 64 -11.13 1.90 -2.83
C LEU A 64 -11.61 0.61 -2.16
N TRP A 65 -11.48 -0.51 -2.86
CA TRP A 65 -11.79 -1.82 -2.30
C TRP A 65 -10.50 -2.53 -1.89
N ILE A 66 -10.44 -2.93 -0.62
CA ILE A 66 -9.34 -3.71 -0.05
C ILE A 66 -9.85 -5.12 0.22
N SER A 67 -9.50 -6.06 -0.66
CA SER A 67 -9.97 -7.44 -0.56
C SER A 67 -8.88 -8.38 -0.06
N THR A 68 -9.23 -9.27 0.86
CA THR A 68 -8.48 -10.49 1.18
C THR A 68 -9.20 -11.70 0.56
N LYS A 69 -8.76 -12.92 0.90
CA LYS A 69 -9.50 -14.13 0.52
C LYS A 69 -10.85 -14.21 1.22
N GLU A 70 -10.94 -13.73 2.45
CA GLU A 70 -12.09 -13.92 3.33
C GLU A 70 -13.10 -12.75 3.30
N ARG A 71 -12.63 -11.53 3.03
CA ARG A 71 -13.48 -10.33 3.08
C ARG A 71 -13.06 -9.27 2.09
N THR A 72 -14.00 -8.38 1.75
CA THR A 72 -13.71 -7.14 1.03
C THR A 72 -14.18 -5.96 1.86
N GLU A 73 -13.28 -5.03 2.11
CA GLU A 73 -13.58 -3.76 2.76
C GLU A 73 -13.70 -2.68 1.68
N LYS A 74 -14.81 -1.96 1.66
CA LYS A 74 -15.06 -0.87 0.73
C LYS A 74 -14.88 0.45 1.47
N ILE A 75 -13.97 1.28 0.97
CA ILE A 75 -13.60 2.54 1.59
C ILE A 75 -13.88 3.64 0.58
N GLN A 76 -14.78 4.56 0.94
CA GLN A 76 -14.98 5.80 0.21
C GLN A 76 -13.68 6.60 0.22
N MET A 77 -13.18 7.02 -0.94
CA MET A 77 -11.85 7.64 -1.08
C MET A 77 -11.72 8.91 -0.23
N ASN A 78 -12.80 9.69 -0.10
CA ASN A 78 -12.86 10.88 0.76
C ASN A 78 -12.63 10.60 2.26
N ARG A 79 -12.69 9.33 2.71
CA ARG A 79 -12.39 8.95 4.10
C ARG A 79 -10.89 8.77 4.33
N ILE A 80 -10.09 8.69 3.26
CA ILE A 80 -8.64 8.52 3.35
C ILE A 80 -8.01 9.92 3.38
N ARG A 81 -7.55 10.35 4.55
CA ARG A 81 -7.10 11.73 4.78
C ARG A 81 -5.71 12.03 4.23
N SER A 82 -4.86 11.01 4.21
CA SER A 82 -3.50 11.09 3.70
C SER A 82 -2.99 9.70 3.36
N VAL A 83 -1.98 9.68 2.48
CA VAL A 83 -1.28 8.46 2.07
C VAL A 83 0.20 8.68 2.29
N VAL A 84 0.81 7.84 3.12
CA VAL A 84 2.27 7.80 3.30
C VAL A 84 2.82 6.60 2.56
N ALA A 85 4.01 6.73 1.97
CA ALA A 85 4.69 5.61 1.36
C ALA A 85 6.21 5.78 1.47
N GLU A 86 6.90 4.71 1.85
CA GLU A 86 8.37 4.63 1.90
C GLU A 86 8.86 3.39 1.15
N PRO A 87 9.97 3.48 0.41
CA PRO A 87 10.55 2.32 -0.27
C PRO A 87 11.01 1.28 0.75
N ILE A 88 10.99 0.01 0.38
CA ILE A 88 11.51 -1.09 1.20
C ILE A 88 13.02 -1.19 0.95
N ASP A 89 13.84 -1.09 2.00
CA ASP A 89 15.29 -1.23 1.90
C ASP A 89 15.68 -2.58 1.26
N GLY A 90 16.49 -2.56 0.20
CA GLY A 90 16.88 -3.75 -0.56
C GLY A 90 15.84 -4.26 -1.56
N HIS A 91 14.67 -3.62 -1.61
CA HIS A 91 13.57 -3.90 -2.53
C HIS A 91 12.89 -2.58 -2.94
N GLU A 92 13.68 -1.63 -3.48
CA GLU A 92 13.18 -0.27 -3.77
C GLU A 92 12.19 -0.23 -4.96
N ASP A 93 12.00 -1.36 -5.65
CA ASP A 93 10.90 -1.61 -6.58
C ASP A 93 9.55 -1.83 -5.88
N TYR A 94 9.54 -1.85 -4.54
CA TYR A 94 8.36 -1.96 -3.70
C TYR A 94 8.36 -0.97 -2.53
N TYR A 95 7.15 -0.64 -2.06
CA TYR A 95 6.91 0.31 -0.99
C TYR A 95 6.07 -0.29 0.14
N ILE A 96 6.31 0.20 1.36
CA ILE A 96 5.34 0.17 2.45
C ILE A 96 4.45 1.38 2.28
N MET A 97 3.13 1.19 2.29
CA MET A 97 2.16 2.25 2.11
C MET A 97 1.13 2.25 3.25
N GLY A 98 0.85 3.43 3.80
CA GLY A 98 -0.12 3.63 4.87
C GLY A 98 -1.26 4.54 4.41
N LEU A 99 -2.50 4.05 4.52
CA LEU A 99 -3.72 4.83 4.25
C LEU A 99 -4.30 5.34 5.56
N GLN A 100 -4.35 6.66 5.76
CA GLN A 100 -4.82 7.28 7.00
C GLN A 100 -6.35 7.36 7.01
N LEU A 101 -7.02 6.39 7.65
CA LEU A 101 -8.50 6.29 7.67
C LEU A 101 -9.18 7.09 8.80
N GLY A 102 -8.45 7.39 9.87
CA GLY A 102 -8.93 8.15 11.02
C GLY A 102 -8.03 9.33 11.37
N THR A 103 -8.22 9.90 12.56
CA THR A 103 -7.47 11.07 13.06
C THR A 103 -6.08 10.74 13.59
N THR A 104 -5.83 9.48 14.00
CA THR A 104 -4.60 9.07 14.69
C THR A 104 -3.75 8.13 13.84
N GLU A 105 -2.44 8.10 14.04
CA GLU A 105 -1.54 7.20 13.28
C GLU A 105 -1.90 5.71 13.44
N ALA A 106 -2.46 5.32 14.59
CA ALA A 106 -2.93 3.95 14.84
C ALA A 106 -4.06 3.49 13.91
N SER A 107 -4.78 4.45 13.29
CA SER A 107 -5.82 4.17 12.30
C SER A 107 -5.30 4.01 10.87
N ARG A 108 -3.96 4.04 10.67
CA ARG A 108 -3.38 3.73 9.36
C ARG A 108 -3.63 2.27 8.98
N TYR A 109 -4.17 2.09 7.79
CA TYR A 109 -4.18 0.80 7.12
C TYR A 109 -2.86 0.62 6.39
N TRP A 110 -2.05 -0.34 6.85
CA TRP A 110 -0.76 -0.64 6.23
C TRP A 110 -0.87 -1.71 5.16
N LEU A 111 -0.24 -1.41 4.03
CA LEU A 111 -0.01 -2.27 2.88
C LEU A 111 1.50 -2.41 2.69
N TYR A 112 1.94 -3.61 2.35
CA TYR A 112 3.34 -3.95 2.11
C TYR A 112 3.47 -4.55 0.72
N TRP A 113 4.68 -4.41 0.16
CA TRP A 113 5.00 -4.88 -1.19
C TRP A 113 4.14 -4.21 -2.26
N VAL A 114 3.84 -2.92 -2.08
CA VAL A 114 3.13 -2.13 -3.10
C VAL A 114 4.10 -1.87 -4.25
N PRO A 115 3.79 -2.24 -5.51
CA PRO A 115 4.68 -2.00 -6.64
C PRO A 115 4.96 -0.50 -6.81
N ALA A 116 6.25 -0.12 -6.91
CA ALA A 116 6.69 1.27 -6.94
C ALA A 116 5.97 2.10 -8.01
N GLN A 117 5.75 1.52 -9.19
CA GLN A 117 5.17 2.22 -10.33
C GLN A 117 3.74 2.71 -10.11
N PHE A 118 3.00 2.13 -9.17
CA PHE A 118 1.62 2.54 -8.89
C PHE A 118 1.50 3.53 -7.73
N VAL A 119 2.54 3.71 -6.91
CA VAL A 119 2.45 4.51 -5.66
C VAL A 119 1.96 5.93 -5.93
N ASP A 120 2.48 6.59 -6.97
CA ASP A 120 2.09 7.95 -7.31
C ASP A 120 0.66 8.03 -7.87
N ALA A 121 0.26 7.06 -8.69
CA ALA A 121 -1.10 6.98 -9.21
C ALA A 121 -2.12 6.73 -8.09
N ILE A 122 -1.80 5.83 -7.14
CA ILE A 122 -2.63 5.57 -5.96
C ILE A 122 -2.80 6.85 -5.14
N LYS A 123 -1.70 7.56 -4.83
CA LYS A 123 -1.75 8.83 -4.09
C LYS A 123 -2.59 9.87 -4.80
N LYS A 124 -2.34 10.06 -6.11
CA LYS A 124 -3.06 11.03 -6.93
C LYS A 124 -4.55 10.73 -6.98
N THR A 125 -4.94 9.47 -7.17
CA THR A 125 -6.35 9.08 -7.24
C THR A 125 -7.07 9.24 -5.91
N ILE A 126 -6.43 8.87 -4.80
CA ILE A 126 -7.07 8.95 -3.48
C ILE A 126 -7.21 10.40 -2.98
N LEU A 127 -6.22 11.24 -3.27
CA LEU A 127 -6.12 12.60 -2.74
C LEU A 127 -6.53 13.67 -3.77
N ASN A 128 -7.27 13.27 -4.81
CA ASN A 128 -7.76 14.17 -5.86
C ASN A 128 -8.87 15.10 -5.36
#